data_AF-I0WZD9-F1
#
_entry.id   AF-I0WZD9-F1
#
_cell.length_a   1.000
_cell.length_b   1.000
_cell.length_c   1.000
_cell.angle_alpha   90.00
_cell.angle_beta   90.00
_cell.angle_gamma   90.00
#
_symmetry.space_group_name_H-M   'P 1'
#
loop_
_entity.id
_entity.type
_entity.pdbx_description
1 polymer ?
#
loop_
_entity_poly.entity_id
_entity_poly.type
_entity_poly.pdbx_seq_one_letter_code
_entity_poly.pdbx_strand_id
1 'polypeptide(L)' 'MGLFTDDKGRPELVVHPDIKLGRATFRTVDESEPVEQTPRQRARREQLRRVTAERLAKEKTGDTDPEKGRTPPAHPVQPQ' A
#
# COMPACT_ATOMS: atom_id res chain seq x y z
N MET A 1 11.74 21.76 -3.26
CA MET A 1 12.06 20.43 -3.81
C MET A 1 10.74 19.72 -4.05
N GLY A 2 10.30 19.61 -5.30
CA GLY A 2 9.00 19.03 -5.65
C GLY A 2 9.01 17.52 -5.49
N LEU A 3 7.91 16.95 -4.98
CA LEU A 3 7.70 15.51 -4.94
C LEU A 3 7.39 15.06 -6.37
N PHE A 4 8.27 14.27 -6.98
CA PHE A 4 8.03 13.71 -8.32
C PHE A 4 6.89 12.70 -8.22
N THR A 5 5.76 13.01 -8.85
CA THR A 5 4.56 12.16 -8.84
C THR A 5 4.12 11.84 -10.24
N ASP A 6 3.69 10.59 -10.47
CA ASP A 6 3.09 10.14 -11.73
C ASP A 6 1.72 10.80 -11.99
N ASP A 7 1.14 10.55 -13.16
CA ASP A 7 -0.19 11.05 -13.56
C ASP A 7 -1.33 10.58 -12.64
N LYS A 8 -1.07 9.65 -11.72
CA LYS A 8 -2.01 9.10 -10.74
C LYS A 8 -1.71 9.61 -9.33
N GLY A 9 -0.80 10.58 -9.17
CA GLY A 9 -0.39 11.16 -7.88
C GLY A 9 0.46 10.24 -7.00
N ARG A 10 0.99 9.14 -7.54
CA ARG A 10 1.88 8.22 -6.83
C ARG A 10 3.32 8.68 -6.98
N PRO A 11 4.22 8.33 -6.05
CA PRO A 11 5.65 8.63 -6.22
C PRO A 11 6.17 8.09 -7.55
N GLU A 12 6.78 8.96 -8.34
CA GLU A 12 7.38 8.58 -9.61
C GLU A 12 8.65 7.76 -9.35
N LEU A 13 8.77 6.60 -10.02
CA LEU A 13 9.96 5.75 -9.95
C LEU A 13 11.07 6.33 -10.84
N VAL A 14 12.00 7.05 -10.22
CA VAL A 14 13.19 7.57 -10.91
C VAL A 14 14.33 6.56 -10.81
N VAL A 15 14.77 6.03 -11.96
CA VAL A 15 15.91 5.11 -12.05
C VAL A 15 17.20 5.90 -12.31
N HIS A 16 18.19 5.77 -11.43
CA HIS A 16 19.50 6.42 -11.59
C HIS A 16 20.21 5.92 -12.87
N PRO A 17 20.86 6.81 -13.65
CA PRO A 17 21.54 6.43 -14.90
C PRO A 17 22.60 5.34 -14.72
N ASP A 18 23.31 5.31 -13.59
CA ASP A 18 24.31 4.27 -13.31
C ASP A 18 23.71 2.87 -13.24
N ILE A 19 22.43 2.74 -12.87
CA ILE A 19 21.72 1.45 -12.92
C ILE A 19 21.54 1.03 -14.38
N LYS A 20 21.15 1.96 -15.25
CA LYS A 20 20.96 1.69 -16.70
C LYS A 20 22.29 1.37 -17.40
N LEU A 21 23.37 2.06 -17.00
CA LEU A 21 24.71 1.90 -17.56
C LEU A 21 25.49 0.71 -16.98
N GLY A 22 24.88 -0.07 -16.08
CA GLY A 22 25.55 -1.21 -15.43
C GLY A 22 26.72 -0.82 -14.51
N ARG A 23 26.78 0.44 -14.07
CA ARG A 23 27.83 0.98 -13.19
C ARG A 23 27.47 0.90 -11.71
N ALA A 24 26.20 0.68 -11.39
CA ALA A 24 25.74 0.53 -10.02
C ALA A 24 26.33 -0.73 -9.38
N THR A 25 27.09 -0.58 -8.29
CA THR A 25 27.53 -1.69 -7.45
C THR A 25 26.41 -2.07 -6.50
N PHE A 26 25.80 -3.23 -6.70
CA PHE A 26 24.82 -3.77 -5.75
C PHE A 26 25.56 -4.40 -4.57
N ARG A 27 25.21 -3.96 -3.36
CA ARG A 27 25.52 -4.71 -2.14
C ARG A 27 24.25 -5.43 -1.75
N THR A 28 24.34 -6.73 -1.54
CA THR A 28 23.28 -7.45 -0.83
C THR A 28 23.05 -6.73 0.49
N VAL A 29 21.79 -6.41 0.78
CA VAL A 29 21.42 -6.10 2.16
C VAL A 29 21.67 -7.40 2.89
N ASP A 30 22.82 -7.50 3.58
CA ASP A 30 22.97 -8.48 4.65
C ASP A 30 21.71 -8.32 5.49
N GLU A 31 20.99 -9.43 5.73
CA GLU A 31 19.83 -9.44 6.62
C GLU A 31 20.33 -8.94 7.97
N SER A 32 20.29 -7.62 8.14
CA SER A 32 20.89 -6.93 9.26
C SER A 32 20.31 -7.54 10.51
N GLU A 33 21.19 -7.82 11.47
CA GLU A 33 20.85 -8.32 12.80
C GLU A 33 19.53 -7.73 13.28
N PRO A 34 18.65 -8.54 13.92
CA PRO A 34 17.33 -8.10 14.31
C PRO A 34 17.43 -6.81 15.11
N VAL A 35 17.06 -5.68 14.49
CA VAL A 35 17.11 -4.37 15.10
C VAL A 35 16.31 -4.44 16.41
N GLU A 36 16.98 -4.14 17.53
CA GLU A 36 16.36 -4.26 18.84
C GLU A 36 15.15 -3.31 18.90
N GLN A 37 13.95 -3.89 18.92
CA GLN A 37 12.73 -3.08 18.87
C GLN A 37 12.50 -2.46 20.23
N THR A 38 12.30 -1.14 20.25
CA THR A 38 11.82 -0.43 21.43
C THR A 38 10.44 -0.99 21.86
N PRO A 39 10.08 -0.90 23.15
CA PRO A 39 8.75 -1.35 23.63
C PRO A 39 7.59 -0.75 22.83
N ARG A 40 7.69 0.53 22.43
CA ARG A 40 6.68 1.23 21.62
C ARG A 40 6.54 0.62 20.21
N GLN A 41 7.63 0.23 19.57
CA GLN A 41 7.59 -0.43 18.27
C GLN A 41 6.97 -1.82 18.36
N ARG A 42 7.27 -2.57 19.43
CA ARG A 42 6.65 -3.88 19.71
C ARG A 42 5.13 -3.75 19.86
N ALA A 43 4.66 -2.80 20.67
CA ALA A 43 3.24 -2.54 20.88
C ALA A 43 2.53 -2.16 19.56
N ARG A 44 3.14 -1.30 18.75
CA ARG A 44 2.60 -0.92 17.42
C ARG A 44 2.49 -2.13 16.48
N ARG A 45 3.53 -2.98 16.45
CA ARG A 45 3.54 -4.20 15.62
C ARG A 45 2.45 -5.19 16.07
N GLU A 46 2.25 -5.34 17.37
CA GLU A 46 1.22 -6.21 17.91
C GLU A 46 -0.19 -5.69 17.55
N GLN A 47 -0.43 -4.39 17.71
CA GLN A 47 -1.69 -3.76 17.32
C GLN A 47 -1.98 -3.96 15.82
N LEU A 48 -0.98 -3.73 14.96
CA LEU A 48 -1.11 -3.94 13.52
C LEU A 48 -1.43 -5.39 13.18
N ARG A 49 -0.82 -6.36 13.87
CA ARG A 49 -1.12 -7.80 13.67
C ARG A 49 -2.56 -8.12 14.02
N ARG A 50 -3.07 -7.59 15.13
CA ARG A 50 -4.47 -7.82 15.57
C ARG A 50 -5.47 -7.25 14.55
N VAL A 51 -5.29 -5.99 14.14
CA VAL A 51 -6.16 -5.34 13.15
C VAL A 51 -6.13 -6.07 11.81
N THR A 52 -4.96 -6.51 11.37
CA THR A 52 -4.81 -7.24 10.11
C THR A 52 -5.49 -8.62 10.19
N ALA A 53 -5.35 -9.32 11.31
CA ALA A 53 -6.03 -10.61 11.52
C ALA A 53 -7.55 -10.45 11.55
N GLU A 54 -8.07 -9.41 12.20
CA GLU A 54 -9.50 -9.10 12.22
C GLU A 54 -10.03 -8.76 10.83
N ARG A 55 -9.30 -7.95 10.06
CA ARG A 55 -9.66 -7.63 8.67
C ARG A 55 -9.70 -8.88 7.80
N LEU A 56 -8.71 -9.75 7.92
CA LEU A 56 -8.65 -11.01 7.19
C LEU A 56 -9.77 -11.97 7.61
N ALA A 57 -10.12 -12.00 8.89
CA ALA A 57 -11.24 -12.79 9.39
C ALA A 57 -12.57 -12.29 8.79
N LYS A 58 -12.80 -10.98 8.77
CA LYS A 58 -13.99 -10.35 8.15
C LYS A 58 -14.10 -10.64 6.66
N GLU A 59 -12.98 -10.60 5.95
CA GLU A 59 -12.92 -10.93 4.52
C GLU A 59 -13.25 -12.42 4.26
N LYS A 60 -12.75 -13.33 5.10
CA LYS A 60 -13.04 -14.77 5.02
C LYS A 60 -14.47 -15.13 5.37
N THR A 61 -15.11 -14.39 6.28
CA THR A 61 -16.52 -14.64 6.66
C THR A 61 -17.52 -14.13 5.64
N GLY A 62 -17.07 -13.49 4.56
CA GLY A 62 -17.95 -13.07 3.48
C GLY A 62 -18.82 -11.90 3.89
N ASP A 63 -18.61 -10.79 3.19
CA ASP A 63 -19.56 -9.70 3.00
C ASP A 63 -20.85 -10.32 2.41
N THR A 64 -21.70 -10.91 3.26
CA THR A 64 -23.08 -11.26 2.92
C THR A 64 -23.92 -9.99 3.05
N ASP A 65 -23.52 -8.97 2.29
CA ASP A 65 -24.35 -7.79 2.05
C ASP A 65 -25.07 -7.99 0.71
N PRO A 66 -26.37 -8.32 0.72
CA PRO A 66 -27.16 -8.43 -0.51
C PRO A 66 -27.34 -7.09 -1.24
N GLU A 67 -26.94 -5.95 -0.68
CA GLU A 67 -27.07 -4.64 -1.33
C GLU A 67 -25.91 -4.24 -2.24
N LYS A 68 -24.81 -5.00 -2.26
CA LYS A 68 -23.63 -4.72 -3.10
C LYS A 68 -23.82 -5.09 -4.59
N GLY A 69 -25.04 -4.97 -5.08
CA GLY A 69 -25.45 -5.16 -6.47
C GLY A 69 -26.38 -4.08 -7.01
N ARG A 70 -26.68 -3.02 -6.24
CA ARG A 70 -27.41 -1.85 -6.77
C ARG A 70 -26.44 -0.84 -7.35
N THR A 71 -26.22 -0.91 -8.65
CA THR A 71 -25.81 0.25 -9.43
C THR A 71 -26.78 1.41 -9.13
N PRO A 72 -26.29 2.62 -8.81
CA PRO A 72 -27.18 3.76 -8.67
C PRO A 72 -27.83 4.03 -10.04
N PRO A 73 -29.13 4.40 -10.10
CA PRO A 73 -29.76 4.73 -11.37
C PRO A 73 -29.01 5.91 -12.02
N ALA A 74 -28.76 5.79 -13.32
CA ALA A 74 -28.15 6.84 -14.12
C ALA A 74 -28.90 8.17 -13.92
N HIS A 75 -28.18 9.24 -13.59
CA HIS A 75 -28.75 10.59 -13.52
C HIS A 75 -29.36 10.99 -14.87
N PRO A 76 -30.56 11.59 -14.91
CA PRO A 76 -31.14 12.07 -16.15
C PRO A 76 -30.33 13.27 -16.67
N VAL A 77 -29.85 13.15 -17.92
CA VAL A 77 -29.32 14.28 -18.68
C VAL A 77 -30.48 15.21 -19.01
N GLN A 78 -30.51 16.40 -18.43
CA GLN A 78 -31.45 17.43 -18.85
C GLN A 78 -31.00 18.01 -20.20
N PRO A 79 -31.88 18.05 -21.22
CA PRO A 79 -31.57 18.77 -22.45
C PRO A 79 -31.59 20.29 -22.18
N GLN A 80 -30.65 21.01 -22.81
CA GLN A 80 -30.73 22.46 -22.96
C GLN A 80 -31.69 22.86 -24.08
#